data_AF-A0A2A3MJL9-F1
#
_entry.id   AF-A0A2A3MJL9-F1
#
_cell.length_a   1.000
_cell.length_b   1.000
_cell.length_c   1.000
_cell.angle_alpha   90.00
_cell.angle_beta   90.00
_cell.angle_gamma   90.00
#
_symmetry.space_group_name_H-M   'P 1'
#
loop_
_entity.id
_entity.type
_entity.pdbx_description
1 polymer ?
#
loop_
_entity_poly.entity_id
_entity_poly.type
_entity_poly.pdbx_seq_one_letter_code
_entity_poly.pdbx_strand_id
1 'polypeptide(L)'
;MRTVARPSLESAVTVVTALLVLLGAWILGHLVWAVIAPQSVLPAASPLALATDADNNTPTYPGFRELALLSPLGRADQQPLEINAPDTKLSWTLKGVLSDPDPARSAAILVTQGQPEKLYRVGASLPGQVRLEQVLPDRVMLMRDGQLETLRLKRNQSAGAGRSSARLASLPTTDNTQTLAPDGGVARIDRDAWLNDPQRFMEVISANPVMVDGVMYGLEVSPSRNVREFEAAGLKGGDVITDVDGTPVSQIEDYRDILRELTDASSVTLSLERDGEPMNITITMD
;
A
#
# COMPACT_ATOMS: atom_id res chain seq x y z
N MET A 1 88.32 5.14 28.15
CA MET A 1 88.02 6.08 27.04
C MET A 1 87.14 5.35 26.03
N ARG A 2 85.87 5.77 25.86
CA ARG A 2 85.00 5.28 24.77
C ARG A 2 84.77 6.45 23.83
N THR A 3 85.35 6.38 22.63
CA THR A 3 85.19 7.34 21.54
C THR A 3 83.78 7.20 20.97
N VAL A 4 82.95 8.21 21.17
CA VAL A 4 81.63 8.32 20.53
C VAL A 4 81.88 8.83 19.11
N ALA A 5 81.71 7.96 18.12
CA ALA A 5 81.77 8.32 16.70
C ALA A 5 80.60 9.27 16.38
N ARG A 6 80.91 10.45 15.82
CA ARG A 6 79.89 11.38 15.32
C ARG A 6 79.42 10.87 13.95
N PRO A 7 78.13 10.54 13.75
CA PRO A 7 77.66 10.13 12.44
C PRO A 7 77.77 11.30 11.46
N SER A 8 78.29 11.04 10.25
CA SER A 8 78.33 12.03 9.18
C SER A 8 76.91 12.37 8.72
N LEU A 9 76.68 13.61 8.29
CA LEU A 9 75.37 14.11 7.85
C LEU A 9 74.75 13.22 6.75
N GLU A 10 75.59 12.66 5.87
CA GLU A 10 75.19 11.73 4.81
C GLU A 10 74.67 10.39 5.36
N SER A 11 75.30 9.85 6.41
CA SER A 11 74.79 8.66 7.11
C SER A 11 73.46 8.94 7.83
N ALA A 12 73.28 10.15 8.36
CA ALA A 12 72.00 10.55 8.95
C ALA A 12 70.89 10.65 7.89
N VAL A 13 71.16 11.28 6.74
CA VAL A 13 70.16 11.43 5.65
C VAL A 13 69.78 10.08 5.03
N THR A 14 70.76 9.20 4.81
CA THR A 14 70.49 7.84 4.27
C THR A 14 69.70 6.99 5.24
N VAL A 15 69.99 7.05 6.54
CA VAL A 15 69.19 6.36 7.57
C VAL A 15 67.78 6.91 7.66
N VAL A 16 67.60 8.23 7.62
CA VAL A 16 66.26 8.86 7.63
C VAL A 16 65.45 8.50 6.39
N THR A 17 66.09 8.51 5.21
CA THR A 17 65.42 8.14 3.95
C THR A 17 65.02 6.66 3.95
N ALA A 18 65.91 5.76 4.39
CA ALA A 18 65.60 4.35 4.52
C ALA A 18 64.44 4.11 5.51
N LEU A 19 64.41 4.85 6.62
CA LEU A 19 63.35 4.77 7.62
C LEU A 19 62.00 5.25 7.06
N LEU A 20 61.98 6.34 6.28
CA LEU A 20 60.77 6.82 5.61
C LEU A 20 60.24 5.83 4.56
N VAL A 21 61.13 5.21 3.77
CA VAL A 21 60.73 4.20 2.78
C VAL A 21 60.14 2.96 3.48
N LEU A 22 60.76 2.51 4.57
CA LEU A 22 60.31 1.35 5.32
C LEU A 22 58.96 1.63 6.01
N LEU A 23 58.78 2.83 6.56
CA LEU A 23 57.52 3.27 7.16
C LEU A 23 56.40 3.40 6.12
N GLY A 24 56.71 3.92 4.92
CA GLY A 24 55.77 3.98 3.80
C GLY A 24 55.32 2.59 3.33
N ALA A 25 56.25 1.66 3.16
CA ALA A 25 55.94 0.27 2.80
C ALA A 25 55.08 -0.42 3.86
N TRP A 26 55.34 -0.17 5.14
CA TRP A 26 54.55 -0.71 6.25
C TRP A 26 53.11 -0.19 6.26
N ILE A 27 52.91 1.12 6.06
CA ILE A 27 51.57 1.73 5.98
C ILE A 27 50.79 1.18 4.79
N LEU A 28 51.43 1.07 3.61
CA LEU A 28 50.77 0.54 2.41
C LEU A 28 50.32 -0.91 2.61
N GLY A 29 51.14 -1.76 3.22
CA GLY A 29 50.75 -3.13 3.55
C GLY A 29 49.53 -3.17 4.48
N HIS A 30 49.50 -2.31 5.49
CA HIS A 30 48.39 -2.20 6.43
C HIS A 30 47.09 -1.73 5.75
N LEU A 31 47.19 -0.79 4.80
CA LEU A 31 46.06 -0.24 4.05
C LEU A 31 45.49 -1.28 3.08
N VAL A 32 46.35 -2.02 2.38
CA VAL A 32 45.94 -3.14 1.54
C VAL A 32 45.21 -4.21 2.36
N TRP A 33 45.72 -4.54 3.55
CA TRP A 33 45.06 -5.49 4.45
C TRP A 33 43.69 -5.00 4.95
N ALA A 34 43.55 -3.70 5.21
CA ALA A 34 42.29 -3.10 5.64
C ALA A 34 41.20 -3.14 4.56
N VAL A 35 41.57 -3.08 3.28
CA VAL A 35 40.63 -3.15 2.15
C VAL A 35 40.18 -4.59 1.87
N ILE A 36 41.08 -5.56 2.01
CA ILE A 36 40.80 -6.97 1.69
C ILE A 36 40.03 -7.69 2.81
N ALA A 37 40.29 -7.33 4.06
CA ALA A 37 39.63 -7.92 5.22
C ALA A 37 39.01 -6.82 6.10
N PRO A 38 37.88 -6.20 5.68
CA PRO A 38 37.14 -5.32 6.57
C PRO A 38 36.72 -6.15 7.78
N GLN A 39 37.31 -5.86 8.94
CA GLN A 39 36.96 -6.56 10.16
C GLN A 39 35.55 -6.10 10.53
N SER A 40 34.58 -6.95 10.23
CA SER A 40 33.19 -6.78 10.65
C SER A 40 33.18 -6.74 12.17
N VAL A 41 33.11 -5.54 12.76
CA VAL A 41 32.86 -5.35 14.19
C VAL A 41 31.39 -5.66 14.48
N LEU A 42 30.99 -6.90 14.20
CA LEU A 42 29.72 -7.41 14.67
C LEU A 42 29.88 -7.63 16.18
N PRO A 43 29.07 -6.98 17.02
CA PRO A 43 29.10 -7.24 18.46
C PRO A 43 28.83 -8.74 18.68
N ALA A 44 29.61 -9.36 19.57
CA ALA A 44 29.43 -10.77 19.91
C ALA A 44 27.97 -10.98 20.36
N ALA A 45 27.29 -11.94 19.72
CA ALA A 45 25.91 -12.27 20.03
C ALA A 45 25.80 -12.57 21.53
N SER A 46 25.05 -11.74 22.25
CA SER A 46 24.75 -11.97 23.65
C SER A 46 23.84 -13.20 23.74
N PRO A 47 24.16 -14.23 24.54
CA PRO A 47 23.26 -15.36 24.70
C PRO A 47 21.97 -14.87 25.35
N LEU A 48 20.86 -14.93 24.62
CA LEU A 48 19.52 -14.69 25.14
C LEU A 48 19.22 -15.77 26.19
N ALA A 49 18.97 -15.37 27.44
CA ALA A 49 18.29 -16.23 28.38
C ALA A 49 16.82 -16.29 27.98
N LEU A 50 16.34 -17.45 27.52
CA LEU A 50 14.90 -17.70 27.34
C LEU A 50 14.25 -17.71 28.73
N ALA A 51 13.48 -16.68 29.04
CA ALA A 51 12.47 -16.77 30.09
C ALA A 51 11.27 -17.54 29.51
N THR A 52 11.19 -18.84 29.82
CA THR A 52 10.03 -19.66 29.49
C THR A 52 8.97 -19.42 30.55
N ASP A 53 8.12 -18.41 30.35
CA ASP A 53 6.84 -18.35 31.06
C ASP A 53 5.89 -19.34 30.40
N ALA A 54 5.76 -20.50 31.04
CA ALA A 54 4.77 -21.50 30.70
C ALA A 54 3.44 -21.10 31.35
N ASP A 55 2.59 -20.37 30.62
CA ASP A 55 1.17 -20.31 30.97
C ASP A 55 0.26 -20.37 29.71
N ASN A 56 -0.28 -21.58 29.52
CA ASN A 56 -1.58 -21.94 28.96
C ASN A 56 -2.11 -21.29 27.66
N ASN A 57 -1.94 -22.05 26.58
CA ASN A 57 -2.96 -22.43 25.58
C ASN A 57 -3.55 -21.35 24.66
N THR A 58 -2.82 -20.98 23.60
CA THR A 58 -3.39 -20.64 22.27
C THR A 58 -2.28 -20.77 21.20
N PRO A 59 -2.48 -21.49 20.07
CA PRO A 59 -1.47 -21.55 19.01
C PRO A 59 -1.43 -20.20 18.27
N THR A 60 -0.58 -19.29 18.76
CA THR A 60 -0.25 -18.04 18.06
C THR A 60 0.78 -18.37 17.00
N TYR A 61 0.40 -18.34 15.71
CA TYR A 61 1.38 -18.37 14.62
C TYR A 61 2.28 -17.13 14.72
N PRO A 62 3.59 -17.27 14.99
CA PRO A 62 4.50 -16.15 15.17
C PRO A 62 4.95 -15.65 13.79
N GLY A 63 4.02 -15.08 13.01
CA GLY A 63 4.31 -14.80 11.59
C GLY A 63 5.02 -13.48 11.34
N PHE A 64 4.68 -12.43 12.10
CA PHE A 64 5.02 -11.06 11.68
C PHE A 64 5.33 -10.11 12.85
N ARG A 65 4.85 -10.41 14.07
CA ARG A 65 5.16 -9.60 15.26
C ARG A 65 6.58 -9.83 15.78
N GLU A 66 7.09 -11.05 15.68
CA GLU A 66 8.49 -11.34 16.04
C GLU A 66 9.47 -10.61 15.11
N LEU A 67 9.20 -10.57 13.80
CA LEU A 67 10.01 -9.82 12.83
C LEU A 67 9.96 -8.31 13.05
N ALA A 68 8.82 -7.76 13.48
CA ALA A 68 8.72 -6.35 13.86
C ALA A 68 9.53 -6.03 15.14
N LEU A 69 9.60 -6.97 16.09
CA LEU A 69 10.41 -6.84 17.30
C LEU A 69 11.91 -6.90 17.03
N LEU A 70 12.33 -7.67 16.01
CA LEU A 70 13.72 -7.76 15.55
C LEU A 70 14.26 -6.48 14.90
N SER A 71 13.39 -5.51 14.56
CA SER A 71 13.74 -4.16 14.05
C SER A 71 15.05 -4.13 13.22
N PRO A 72 15.13 -4.92 12.12
CA PRO A 72 16.40 -5.17 11.41
C PRO A 72 17.00 -3.93 10.74
N LEU A 73 16.27 -2.82 10.67
CA LEU A 73 16.68 -1.54 10.10
C LEU A 73 16.97 -0.46 11.16
N GLY A 74 16.96 -0.81 12.44
CA GLY A 74 17.14 0.12 13.56
C GLY A 74 15.84 0.83 13.96
N ARG A 75 15.67 1.06 15.26
CA ARG A 75 14.60 1.90 15.80
C ARG A 75 15.04 3.36 15.71
N ALA A 76 14.32 4.17 14.93
CA ALA A 76 14.46 5.61 15.01
C ALA A 76 13.73 6.10 16.27
N ASP A 77 14.48 6.43 17.33
CA ASP A 77 13.98 7.14 18.52
C ASP A 77 13.70 8.61 18.18
N GLN A 78 12.79 8.84 17.24
CA GLN A 78 12.14 10.14 17.10
C GLN A 78 10.65 9.91 17.30
N GLN A 79 10.23 9.88 18.55
CA GLN A 79 8.83 10.16 18.89
C GLN A 79 8.53 11.57 18.38
N PRO A 80 7.74 11.73 17.29
CA PRO A 80 7.21 13.04 16.98
C PRO A 80 6.38 13.43 18.20
N LEU A 81 6.60 14.62 18.73
CA LEU A 81 5.74 15.18 19.77
C LEU A 81 4.34 15.26 19.18
N GLU A 82 3.53 14.23 19.41
CA GLU A 82 2.17 14.11 18.88
C GLU A 82 1.29 15.02 19.72
N ILE A 83 1.37 16.32 19.43
CA ILE A 83 0.52 17.32 20.05
C ILE A 83 -0.87 17.12 19.46
N ASN A 84 -1.77 16.55 20.27
CA ASN A 84 -3.15 16.33 19.85
C ASN A 84 -3.86 17.69 19.66
N ALA A 85 -3.92 18.14 18.40
CA ALA A 85 -4.56 19.37 17.99
C ALA A 85 -5.97 19.10 17.47
N PRO A 86 -6.97 19.95 17.81
CA PRO A 86 -8.34 19.80 17.33
C PRO A 86 -8.43 19.83 15.80
N ASP A 87 -9.41 19.13 15.24
CA ASP A 87 -9.63 19.10 13.79
C ASP A 87 -9.95 20.53 13.26
N THR A 88 -9.36 20.88 12.12
CA THR A 88 -9.53 22.20 11.49
C THR A 88 -10.97 22.41 11.04
N LYS A 89 -11.46 23.65 11.16
CA LYS A 89 -12.74 24.08 10.58
C LYS A 89 -12.59 24.66 9.17
N LEU A 90 -11.38 24.67 8.62
CA LEU A 90 -11.12 25.17 7.28
C LEU A 90 -11.77 24.27 6.23
N SER A 91 -12.39 24.88 5.23
CA SER A 91 -12.99 24.21 4.06
C SER A 91 -11.96 23.61 3.09
N TRP A 92 -10.72 23.42 3.54
CA TRP A 92 -9.61 22.95 2.70
C TRP A 92 -9.66 21.45 2.54
N THR A 93 -9.12 20.97 1.42
CA THR A 93 -9.05 19.52 1.15
C THR A 93 -7.59 19.12 1.02
N LEU A 94 -7.14 18.23 1.91
CA LEU A 94 -5.87 17.54 1.77
C LEU A 94 -6.06 16.43 0.73
N LYS A 95 -5.31 16.48 -0.37
CA LYS A 95 -5.38 15.50 -1.46
C LYS A 95 -4.31 14.43 -1.35
N GLY A 96 -3.14 14.76 -0.79
CA GLY A 96 -2.06 13.81 -0.61
C GLY A 96 -1.00 14.33 0.36
N VAL A 97 -0.21 13.39 0.88
CA VAL A 97 0.94 13.65 1.74
C VAL A 97 2.14 12.85 1.24
N LEU A 98 3.31 13.48 1.29
CA LEU A 98 4.60 12.87 1.05
C LEU A 98 5.37 12.95 2.37
N SER A 99 5.44 11.82 3.08
CA SER A 99 6.20 11.70 4.33
C SER A 99 7.63 11.25 4.00
N ASP A 100 8.62 12.03 4.42
CA ASP A 100 10.03 11.68 4.36
C ASP A 100 10.53 11.34 5.78
N PRO A 101 11.51 10.42 5.94
CA PRO A 101 12.13 10.17 7.24
C PRO A 101 12.71 11.42 7.92
N ASP A 102 13.13 12.41 7.14
CA ASP A 102 13.45 13.75 7.62
C ASP A 102 12.18 14.62 7.56
N PRO A 103 11.59 15.01 8.72
CA PRO A 103 10.36 15.80 8.78
C PRO A 103 10.44 17.12 7.99
N ALA A 104 11.63 17.72 7.84
CA ALA A 104 11.81 18.96 7.10
C ALA A 104 11.64 18.80 5.59
N ARG A 105 11.77 17.57 5.06
CA ARG A 105 11.60 17.26 3.63
C ARG A 105 10.19 16.82 3.28
N SER A 106 9.33 16.61 4.26
CA SER A 106 7.94 16.22 4.05
C SER A 106 7.14 17.32 3.36
N ALA A 107 6.16 16.91 2.54
CA ALA A 107 5.32 17.81 1.76
C ALA A 107 3.87 17.33 1.71
N ALA A 108 2.95 18.26 1.45
CA ALA A 108 1.53 17.99 1.36
C ALA A 108 0.92 18.67 0.13
N ILE A 109 -0.04 18.01 -0.50
CA ILE A 109 -0.81 18.55 -1.63
C ILE A 109 -2.15 19.03 -1.07
N LEU A 110 -2.35 20.35 -1.08
CA LEU A 110 -3.54 20.99 -0.54
C LEU A 110 -4.32 21.71 -1.64
N VAL A 111 -5.64 21.59 -1.57
CA VAL A 111 -6.59 22.41 -2.33
C VAL A 111 -7.20 23.42 -1.37
N THR A 112 -6.92 24.70 -1.61
CA THR A 112 -7.50 25.80 -0.83
C THR A 112 -8.70 26.38 -1.58
N GLN A 113 -9.59 27.07 -0.85
CA GLN A 113 -10.85 27.56 -1.42
C GLN A 113 -10.58 28.54 -2.57
N GLY A 114 -10.91 28.12 -3.80
CA GLY A 114 -10.77 28.94 -5.01
C GLY A 114 -9.37 28.95 -5.64
N GLN A 115 -8.42 28.12 -5.17
CA GLN A 115 -7.13 27.92 -5.83
C GLN A 115 -6.95 26.48 -6.31
N PRO A 116 -6.20 26.26 -7.41
CA PRO A 116 -5.84 24.91 -7.83
C PRO A 116 -4.99 24.21 -6.77
N GLU A 117 -4.90 22.89 -6.88
CA GLU A 117 -4.03 22.08 -6.03
C GLU A 117 -2.58 22.54 -6.11
N LYS A 118 -1.92 22.58 -4.95
CA LYS A 118 -0.52 22.99 -4.87
C LYS A 118 0.23 22.20 -3.79
N LEU A 119 1.49 21.92 -4.07
CA LEU A 119 2.41 21.28 -3.14
C LEU A 119 3.01 22.31 -2.17
N TYR A 120 2.94 22.01 -0.88
CA TYR A 120 3.54 22.80 0.20
C TYR A 120 4.47 21.94 1.04
N ARG A 121 5.65 22.46 1.37
CA ARG A 121 6.63 21.80 2.26
C ARG A 121 6.43 22.21 3.71
N VAL A 122 6.90 21.38 4.65
CA VAL A 122 6.93 21.74 6.07
C VAL A 122 7.60 23.11 6.26
N GLY A 123 6.97 23.96 7.07
CA GLY A 123 7.36 25.35 7.32
C GLY A 123 6.82 26.38 6.32
N ALA A 124 6.22 25.96 5.19
CA ALA A 124 5.67 26.87 4.20
C ALA A 124 4.46 27.67 4.71
N SER A 125 4.34 28.91 4.26
CA SER A 125 3.15 29.76 4.50
C SER A 125 2.09 29.49 3.44
N LEU A 126 0.86 29.23 3.90
CA LEU A 126 -0.33 29.03 3.08
C LEU A 126 -1.19 30.30 3.07
N PRO A 127 -2.16 30.42 2.13
CA PRO A 127 -3.14 31.51 2.15
C PRO A 127 -3.87 31.62 3.50
N GLY A 128 -4.15 32.83 3.97
CA GLY A 128 -4.92 33.05 5.19
C GLY A 128 -4.11 32.98 6.50
N GLN A 129 -2.82 33.34 6.48
CA GLN A 129 -1.94 33.36 7.67
C GLN A 129 -1.78 31.99 8.35
N VAL A 130 -1.89 30.93 7.56
CA VAL A 130 -1.70 29.55 8.03
C VAL A 130 -0.29 29.10 7.68
N ARG A 131 0.36 28.36 8.56
CA ARG A 131 1.66 27.73 8.31
C ARG A 131 1.56 26.22 8.43
N LEU A 132 2.24 25.50 7.55
CA LEU A 132 2.37 24.05 7.65
C LEU A 132 3.42 23.72 8.71
N GLU A 133 3.00 23.24 9.88
CA GLU A 133 3.91 22.94 10.98
C GLU A 133 4.46 21.53 10.86
N GLN A 134 3.60 20.56 10.53
CA GLN A 134 3.99 19.16 10.41
C GLN A 134 3.15 18.43 9.35
N VAL A 135 3.79 17.49 8.66
CA VAL A 135 3.13 16.56 7.74
C VAL A 135 3.24 15.16 8.34
N LEU A 136 2.10 14.51 8.55
CA LEU A 136 2.00 13.12 9.01
C LEU A 136 1.40 12.24 7.91
N PRO A 137 1.48 10.91 8.03
CA PRO A 137 1.02 9.99 6.98
C PRO A 137 -0.48 10.05 6.66
N ASP A 138 -1.32 10.49 7.59
CA ASP A 138 -2.78 10.52 7.44
C ASP A 138 -3.39 11.93 7.61
N ARG A 139 -2.58 12.92 7.99
CA ARG A 139 -3.02 14.27 8.35
C ARG A 139 -1.89 15.28 8.25
N VAL A 140 -2.23 16.56 8.18
CA VAL A 140 -1.27 17.66 8.33
C VAL A 140 -1.66 18.53 9.51
N MET A 141 -0.66 19.04 10.22
CA MET A 141 -0.84 19.98 11.31
C MET A 141 -0.53 21.38 10.79
N LEU A 142 -1.51 22.25 10.94
CA LEU A 142 -1.50 23.63 10.48
C LEU A 142 -1.47 24.54 11.69
N MET A 143 -0.69 25.61 11.63
CA MET A 143 -0.70 26.66 12.63
C MET A 143 -1.42 27.88 12.08
N ARG A 144 -2.46 28.34 12.78
CA ARG A 144 -3.26 29.52 12.41
C ARG A 144 -3.49 30.37 13.66
N ASP A 145 -3.11 31.64 13.60
CA ASP A 145 -3.26 32.58 14.72
C ASP A 145 -2.64 32.07 16.05
N GLY A 146 -1.58 31.26 15.96
CA GLY A 146 -0.91 30.64 17.11
C GLY A 146 -1.59 29.37 17.66
N GLN A 147 -2.69 28.91 17.07
CA GLN A 147 -3.32 27.62 17.40
C GLN A 147 -2.94 26.55 16.37
N LEU A 148 -2.64 25.34 16.86
CA LEU A 148 -2.49 24.17 16.00
C LEU A 148 -3.88 23.59 15.66
N GLU A 149 -4.08 23.29 14.39
CA GLU A 149 -5.27 22.65 13.85
C GLU A 149 -4.86 21.45 12.98
N THR A 150 -5.65 20.39 13.02
CA THR A 150 -5.38 19.16 12.25
C THR A 150 -6.26 19.11 11.00
N LEU A 151 -5.66 19.04 9.80
CA LEU A 151 -6.39 18.73 8.56
C LEU A 151 -6.12 17.28 8.17
N ARG A 152 -7.15 16.43 8.25
CA ARG A 152 -7.04 15.01 7.93
C ARG A 152 -7.16 14.76 6.43
N LEU A 153 -6.44 13.74 5.96
CA LEU A 153 -6.58 13.25 4.60
C LEU A 153 -7.94 12.56 4.48
N LYS A 154 -8.78 13.04 3.56
CA LYS A 154 -10.03 12.34 3.23
C LYS A 154 -9.66 11.06 2.48
N ARG A 155 -9.45 9.97 3.22
CA ARG A 155 -9.43 8.63 2.63
C ARG A 155 -10.86 8.28 2.26
N ASN A 156 -11.09 7.98 0.99
CA ASN A 156 -12.30 7.30 0.57
C ASN A 156 -12.36 6.01 1.40
N GLN A 157 -13.35 5.88 2.27
CA GLN A 157 -13.50 4.75 3.18
C GLN A 157 -13.99 3.53 2.40
N SER A 158 -13.12 2.99 1.54
CA SER A 158 -13.28 1.70 0.87
C SER A 158 -11.92 1.00 0.84
N ALA A 159 -11.20 0.99 1.96
CA ALA A 159 -10.02 0.13 2.14
C ALA A 159 -9.65 0.08 3.63
N GLY A 160 -10.21 -0.90 4.35
CA GLY A 160 -9.68 -1.31 5.65
C GLY A 160 -10.42 -0.80 6.87
N ALA A 161 -11.68 -1.19 7.02
CA ALA A 161 -12.30 -1.35 8.33
C ALA A 161 -12.76 -2.81 8.46
N GLY A 162 -12.05 -3.59 9.29
CA GLY A 162 -12.50 -4.90 9.74
C GLY A 162 -12.37 -6.04 8.73
N ARG A 163 -11.15 -6.51 8.44
CA ARG A 163 -10.97 -7.94 8.16
C ARG A 163 -11.16 -8.68 9.49
N SER A 164 -12.41 -8.81 9.91
CA SER A 164 -12.80 -9.72 10.97
C SER A 164 -12.45 -11.13 10.49
N SER A 165 -11.33 -11.63 11.03
CA SER A 165 -10.99 -13.05 11.05
C SER A 165 -12.04 -13.78 11.89
N ALA A 166 -13.26 -13.88 11.37
CA ALA A 166 -14.41 -14.51 12.01
C ALA A 166 -15.53 -14.79 11.00
N ARG A 167 -15.23 -15.49 9.89
CA ARG A 167 -16.24 -16.24 9.12
C ARG A 167 -15.67 -17.56 8.58
N LEU A 168 -15.02 -18.31 9.47
CA LEU A 168 -15.03 -19.76 9.41
C LEU A 168 -16.04 -20.23 10.47
N ALA A 169 -17.33 -19.92 10.25
CA ALA A 169 -18.46 -20.53 10.95
C ALA A 169 -19.76 -20.05 10.28
N SER A 170 -20.64 -21.01 9.99
CA SER A 170 -21.99 -20.91 9.40
C SER A 170 -22.10 -20.32 7.99
N LEU A 171 -22.02 -21.19 6.98
CA LEU A 171 -22.85 -21.01 5.80
C LEU A 171 -24.32 -21.00 6.25
N PRO A 172 -25.16 -20.05 5.82
CA PRO A 172 -26.60 -20.19 5.96
C PRO A 172 -27.05 -21.38 5.10
N THR A 173 -27.83 -22.29 5.69
CA THR A 173 -28.51 -23.34 4.94
C THR A 173 -29.45 -22.68 3.94
N THR A 174 -29.19 -22.92 2.66
CA THR A 174 -29.99 -22.42 1.55
C THR A 174 -31.38 -23.05 1.58
N ASP A 175 -32.42 -22.24 1.81
CA ASP A 175 -33.79 -22.62 1.48
C ASP A 175 -33.96 -22.48 -0.05
N ASN A 176 -33.73 -23.59 -0.76
CA ASN A 176 -33.97 -23.72 -2.20
C ASN A 176 -35.47 -23.78 -2.51
N THR A 177 -36.19 -22.69 -2.30
CA THR A 177 -37.56 -22.55 -2.81
C THR A 177 -37.56 -21.59 -4.00
N GLN A 178 -37.43 -22.23 -5.16
CA GLN A 178 -37.62 -21.75 -6.53
C GLN A 178 -38.40 -20.43 -6.67
N THR A 179 -37.78 -19.44 -7.30
CA THR A 179 -38.45 -18.23 -7.80
C THR A 179 -39.16 -18.58 -9.12
N LEU A 180 -40.49 -18.65 -9.10
CA LEU A 180 -41.32 -18.92 -10.28
C LEU A 180 -41.46 -17.68 -11.16
N ALA A 181 -41.42 -17.85 -12.49
CA ALA A 181 -41.90 -16.85 -13.43
C ALA A 181 -43.43 -16.69 -13.33
N PRO A 182 -44.02 -15.54 -13.75
CA PRO A 182 -45.46 -15.29 -13.70
C PRO A 182 -46.33 -16.35 -14.42
N ASP A 183 -45.76 -17.07 -15.38
CA ASP A 183 -46.44 -18.12 -16.17
C ASP A 183 -46.13 -19.56 -15.68
N GLY A 184 -45.51 -19.71 -14.50
CA GLY A 184 -45.24 -21.03 -13.89
C GLY A 184 -44.11 -21.85 -14.52
N GLY A 185 -43.32 -21.25 -15.41
CA GLY A 185 -42.08 -21.82 -15.93
C GLY A 185 -40.85 -21.39 -15.12
N VAL A 186 -39.82 -22.24 -15.11
CA VAL A 186 -38.47 -21.86 -14.65
C VAL A 186 -37.81 -21.00 -15.73
N ALA A 187 -37.28 -19.83 -15.37
CA ALA A 187 -36.50 -19.00 -16.30
C ALA A 187 -35.15 -19.67 -16.55
N ARG A 188 -34.89 -20.09 -17.79
CA ARG A 188 -33.67 -20.82 -18.18
C ARG A 188 -32.88 -20.00 -19.18
N ILE A 189 -31.56 -19.95 -19.03
CA ILE A 189 -30.64 -19.34 -20.01
C ILE A 189 -30.09 -20.48 -20.87
N ASP A 190 -30.26 -20.41 -22.20
CA ASP A 190 -29.84 -21.48 -23.11
C ASP A 190 -28.32 -21.49 -23.31
N ARG A 191 -27.65 -22.33 -22.51
CA ARG A 191 -26.20 -22.53 -22.47
C ARG A 191 -25.55 -22.88 -23.82
N ASP A 192 -26.24 -23.66 -24.64
CA ASP A 192 -25.74 -24.11 -25.94
C ASP A 192 -25.72 -22.98 -26.98
N ALA A 193 -26.63 -22.00 -26.87
CA ALA A 193 -26.61 -20.81 -27.71
C ALA A 193 -25.45 -19.86 -27.32
N TRP A 194 -25.09 -19.85 -26.04
CA TRP A 194 -24.01 -19.04 -25.46
C TRP A 194 -22.60 -19.51 -25.89
N LEU A 195 -22.38 -20.82 -26.03
CA LEU A 195 -21.08 -21.40 -26.45
C LEU A 195 -20.72 -21.15 -27.93
N ASN A 196 -21.72 -21.00 -28.79
CA ASN A 196 -21.51 -21.04 -30.25
C ASN A 196 -21.25 -19.68 -30.89
N ASP A 197 -21.53 -18.55 -30.20
CA ASP A 197 -21.46 -17.22 -30.82
C ASP A 197 -21.06 -16.11 -29.82
N PRO A 198 -19.80 -16.09 -29.33
CA PRO A 198 -19.34 -15.16 -28.30
C PRO A 198 -19.38 -13.67 -28.72
N GLN A 199 -19.53 -13.36 -30.01
CA GLN A 199 -19.72 -11.98 -30.49
C GLN A 199 -21.15 -11.46 -30.24
N ARG A 200 -22.15 -12.33 -30.07
CA ARG A 200 -23.52 -11.92 -29.73
C ARG A 200 -23.69 -11.44 -28.30
N PHE A 201 -22.80 -11.84 -27.40
CA PHE A 201 -22.79 -11.33 -26.03
C PHE A 201 -22.38 -9.84 -25.94
N MET A 202 -21.47 -9.39 -26.81
CA MET A 202 -21.14 -7.96 -26.98
C MET A 202 -22.34 -7.14 -27.50
N GLU A 203 -23.39 -7.78 -28.00
CA GLU A 203 -24.65 -7.14 -28.39
C GLU A 203 -25.67 -7.07 -27.23
N VAL A 204 -25.42 -7.72 -26.09
CA VAL A 204 -26.34 -7.80 -24.93
C VAL A 204 -25.90 -6.92 -23.76
N ILE A 205 -24.60 -6.85 -23.47
CA ILE A 205 -24.02 -5.97 -22.43
C ILE A 205 -22.86 -5.19 -23.06
N SER A 206 -22.89 -3.86 -22.95
CA SER A 206 -21.74 -3.01 -23.28
C SER A 206 -20.93 -2.82 -22.00
N ALA A 207 -19.66 -3.17 -22.04
CA ALA A 207 -18.75 -3.08 -20.91
C ALA A 207 -17.61 -2.14 -21.28
N ASN A 208 -17.52 -1.00 -20.60
CA ASN A 208 -16.54 0.05 -20.89
C ASN A 208 -15.54 0.17 -19.73
N PRO A 209 -14.22 0.05 -19.97
CA PRO A 209 -13.24 0.13 -18.89
C PRO A 209 -13.19 1.54 -18.29
N VAL A 210 -13.26 1.61 -16.96
CA VAL A 210 -13.13 2.85 -16.20
C VAL A 210 -11.70 2.97 -15.71
N MET A 211 -11.01 4.01 -16.15
CA MET A 211 -9.62 4.28 -15.79
C MET A 211 -9.56 5.40 -14.73
N VAL A 212 -8.83 5.17 -13.64
CA VAL A 212 -8.55 6.17 -12.60
C VAL A 212 -7.04 6.26 -12.43
N ASP A 213 -6.48 7.46 -12.55
CA ASP A 213 -5.03 7.71 -12.48
C ASP A 213 -4.19 6.86 -13.46
N GLY A 214 -4.77 6.51 -14.61
CA GLY A 214 -4.13 5.69 -15.64
C GLY A 214 -4.14 4.18 -15.35
N VAL A 215 -4.77 3.75 -14.26
CA VAL A 215 -4.96 2.34 -13.88
C VAL A 215 -6.42 1.95 -14.09
N MET A 216 -6.68 0.71 -14.52
CA MET A 216 -8.03 0.18 -14.62
C MET A 216 -8.62 0.06 -13.21
N TYR A 217 -9.69 0.81 -12.95
CA TYR A 217 -10.43 0.78 -11.68
C TYR A 217 -11.57 -0.22 -11.71
N GLY A 218 -12.31 -0.24 -12.82
CA GLY A 218 -13.56 -0.98 -12.92
C GLY A 218 -14.04 -1.18 -14.35
N LEU A 219 -15.15 -1.89 -14.49
CA LEU A 219 -15.83 -2.10 -15.75
C LEU A 219 -17.26 -1.54 -15.65
N GLU A 220 -17.51 -0.42 -16.33
CA GLU A 220 -18.85 0.16 -16.40
C GLU A 220 -19.72 -0.69 -17.31
N VAL A 221 -20.86 -1.16 -16.79
CA VAL A 221 -21.81 -1.97 -17.54
C VAL A 221 -23.03 -1.16 -17.94
N SER A 222 -23.43 -1.32 -19.19
CA SER A 222 -24.61 -0.71 -19.76
C SER A 222 -25.46 -1.76 -20.50
N PRO A 223 -26.79 -1.69 -20.42
CA PRO A 223 -27.65 -2.56 -21.19
C PRO A 223 -27.45 -2.28 -22.68
N SER A 224 -27.22 -3.31 -23.48
CA SER A 224 -27.20 -3.16 -24.94
C SER A 224 -28.61 -3.46 -25.48
N ARG A 225 -28.84 -4.59 -26.14
CA ARG A 225 -30.13 -4.87 -26.81
C ARG A 225 -31.16 -5.54 -25.93
N ASN A 226 -30.74 -6.29 -24.91
CA ASN A 226 -31.64 -7.07 -24.04
C ASN A 226 -31.69 -6.52 -22.62
N VAL A 227 -32.35 -5.37 -22.46
CA VAL A 227 -32.51 -4.66 -21.17
C VAL A 227 -33.12 -5.57 -20.10
N ARG A 228 -33.99 -6.50 -20.49
CA ARG A 228 -34.71 -7.37 -19.55
C ARG A 228 -33.79 -8.36 -18.83
N GLU A 229 -32.81 -8.92 -19.52
CA GLU A 229 -31.83 -9.84 -18.92
C GLU A 229 -30.85 -9.09 -18.02
N PHE A 230 -30.48 -7.88 -18.44
CA PHE A 230 -29.63 -6.99 -17.66
C PHE A 230 -30.29 -6.56 -16.34
N GLU A 231 -31.56 -6.20 -16.37
CA GLU A 231 -32.34 -5.89 -15.16
C GLU A 231 -32.64 -7.15 -14.33
N ALA A 232 -32.88 -8.30 -14.96
CA ALA A 232 -33.10 -9.58 -14.27
C ALA A 232 -31.87 -10.05 -13.49
N ALA A 233 -30.66 -9.72 -13.98
CA ALA A 233 -29.41 -9.90 -13.25
C ALA A 233 -29.23 -8.91 -12.07
N GLY A 234 -30.15 -7.97 -11.87
CA GLY A 234 -30.09 -6.94 -10.83
C GLY A 234 -29.16 -5.76 -11.16
N LEU A 235 -28.62 -5.73 -12.38
CA LEU A 235 -27.73 -4.67 -12.86
C LEU A 235 -28.53 -3.46 -13.33
N LYS A 236 -27.93 -2.28 -13.20
CA LYS A 236 -28.43 -1.00 -13.70
C LYS A 236 -27.37 -0.37 -14.60
N GLY A 237 -27.84 0.41 -15.57
CA GLY A 237 -26.93 1.09 -16.49
C GLY A 237 -26.10 2.11 -15.71
N GLY A 238 -24.79 2.08 -15.90
CA GLY A 238 -23.84 2.92 -15.16
C GLY A 238 -23.30 2.27 -13.89
N ASP A 239 -23.63 1.01 -13.60
CA ASP A 239 -22.95 0.24 -12.56
C ASP A 239 -21.49 0.02 -12.96
N VAL A 240 -20.56 0.17 -12.02
CA VAL A 240 -19.13 -0.08 -12.25
C VAL A 240 -18.71 -1.31 -11.46
N ILE A 241 -18.43 -2.42 -12.14
CA ILE A 241 -17.97 -3.66 -11.51
C ILE A 241 -16.50 -3.49 -11.10
N THR A 242 -16.19 -3.72 -9.83
CA THR A 242 -14.82 -3.64 -9.27
C THR A 242 -14.23 -5.03 -9.04
N ASP A 243 -15.06 -6.05 -8.75
CA ASP A 243 -14.60 -7.40 -8.46
C ASP A 243 -15.58 -8.45 -8.99
N VAL A 244 -15.03 -9.57 -9.47
CA VAL A 244 -15.77 -10.76 -9.91
C VAL A 244 -15.26 -11.95 -9.09
N ASP A 245 -16.14 -12.58 -8.31
CA ASP A 245 -15.83 -13.70 -7.41
C ASP A 245 -14.64 -13.46 -6.47
N GLY A 246 -14.47 -12.19 -6.05
CA GLY A 246 -13.39 -11.76 -5.16
C GLY A 246 -12.06 -11.48 -5.88
N THR A 247 -12.02 -11.60 -7.21
CA THR A 247 -10.91 -11.17 -8.05
C THR A 247 -11.15 -9.74 -8.53
N PRO A 248 -10.30 -8.76 -8.18
CA PRO A 248 -10.46 -7.39 -8.65
C PRO A 248 -10.27 -7.31 -10.16
N VAL A 249 -11.16 -6.60 -10.85
CA VAL A 249 -11.09 -6.47 -12.32
C VAL A 249 -9.80 -5.78 -12.79
N SER A 250 -9.17 -4.98 -11.92
CA SER A 250 -7.87 -4.35 -12.18
C SER A 250 -6.72 -5.35 -12.33
N GLN A 251 -6.86 -6.58 -11.83
CA GLN A 251 -5.85 -7.65 -11.93
C GLN A 251 -6.06 -8.54 -13.15
N ILE A 252 -7.14 -8.34 -13.88
CA ILE A 252 -7.54 -9.22 -14.96
C ILE A 252 -6.89 -8.70 -16.24
N GLU A 253 -5.81 -9.37 -16.65
CA GLU A 253 -5.05 -9.02 -17.85
C GLU A 253 -5.82 -9.34 -19.13
N ASP A 254 -6.62 -10.41 -19.13
CA ASP A 254 -7.48 -10.82 -20.23
C ASP A 254 -8.92 -11.03 -19.73
N TYR A 255 -9.84 -10.20 -20.22
CA TYR A 255 -11.28 -10.28 -19.92
C TYR A 255 -11.90 -11.64 -20.30
N ARG A 256 -11.26 -12.39 -21.20
CA ARG A 256 -11.71 -13.73 -21.62
C ARG A 256 -11.61 -14.75 -20.51
N ASP A 257 -10.72 -14.57 -19.54
CA ASP A 257 -10.60 -15.48 -18.41
C ASP A 257 -11.80 -15.35 -17.46
N ILE A 258 -12.31 -14.13 -17.28
CA ILE A 258 -13.59 -13.88 -16.59
C ILE A 258 -14.72 -14.61 -17.31
N LEU A 259 -14.78 -14.49 -18.64
CA LEU A 259 -15.83 -15.14 -19.43
C LEU A 259 -15.78 -16.66 -19.30
N ARG A 260 -14.58 -17.26 -19.23
CA ARG A 260 -14.40 -18.71 -18.99
C ARG A 260 -14.80 -19.12 -17.58
N GLU A 261 -14.55 -18.30 -16.58
CA GLU A 261 -14.97 -18.57 -15.20
C GLU A 261 -16.49 -18.45 -15.04
N LEU A 262 -17.09 -17.41 -15.63
CA LEU A 262 -18.55 -17.23 -15.78
C LEU A 262 -19.21 -18.37 -16.54
N THR A 263 -18.44 -19.05 -17.41
CA THR A 263 -18.89 -20.26 -18.08
C THR A 263 -19.08 -21.33 -17.03
N ASP A 264 -18.04 -21.79 -16.37
CA ASP A 264 -18.12 -23.01 -15.57
C ASP A 264 -18.83 -22.81 -14.21
N ALA A 265 -19.10 -21.56 -13.82
CA ALA A 265 -19.81 -21.20 -12.61
C ALA A 265 -21.34 -21.27 -12.75
N SER A 266 -22.01 -21.90 -11.77
CA SER A 266 -23.47 -21.86 -11.60
C SER A 266 -23.96 -20.56 -10.95
N SER A 267 -23.07 -19.79 -10.34
CA SER A 267 -23.36 -18.47 -9.78
C SER A 267 -22.09 -17.65 -9.71
N VAL A 268 -22.19 -16.36 -9.98
CA VAL A 268 -21.10 -15.39 -9.85
C VAL A 268 -21.50 -14.28 -8.91
N THR A 269 -20.61 -13.94 -8.00
CA THR A 269 -20.74 -12.79 -7.11
C THR A 269 -19.97 -11.61 -7.69
N LEU A 270 -20.69 -10.54 -8.01
CA LEU A 270 -20.14 -9.28 -8.47
C LEU A 270 -20.11 -8.27 -7.32
N SER A 271 -18.98 -7.60 -7.14
CA SER A 271 -18.91 -6.36 -6.35
C SER A 271 -18.90 -5.20 -7.33
N LEU A 272 -19.82 -4.25 -7.16
CA LEU A 272 -19.99 -3.11 -8.05
C LEU A 272 -20.22 -1.81 -7.26
N GLU A 273 -20.01 -0.69 -7.92
CA GLU A 273 -20.34 0.64 -7.41
C GLU A 273 -21.53 1.20 -8.20
N ARG A 274 -22.58 1.59 -7.48
CA ARG A 274 -23.78 2.21 -8.06
C ARG A 274 -23.97 3.58 -7.44
N ASP A 275 -23.99 4.62 -8.28
CA ASP A 275 -24.09 6.02 -7.84
C ASP A 275 -23.01 6.42 -6.79
N GLY A 276 -21.85 5.75 -6.80
CA GLY A 276 -20.79 5.97 -5.82
C GLY A 276 -20.87 5.10 -4.55
N GLU A 277 -21.89 4.25 -4.42
CA GLU A 277 -22.07 3.34 -3.28
C GLU A 277 -21.69 1.89 -3.65
N PRO A 278 -20.88 1.20 -2.83
CA PRO A 278 -20.51 -0.19 -3.08
C PRO A 278 -21.69 -1.14 -2.79
N MET A 279 -21.94 -2.07 -3.72
CA MET A 279 -23.01 -3.06 -3.68
C MET A 279 -22.47 -4.44 -4.13
N ASN A 280 -23.03 -5.51 -3.56
CA ASN A 280 -22.73 -6.88 -3.98
C ASN A 280 -23.98 -7.53 -4.55
N ILE A 281 -23.86 -8.16 -5.71
CA ILE A 281 -24.94 -8.85 -6.40
C ILE A 281 -24.45 -10.26 -6.75
N THR A 282 -25.26 -11.27 -6.45
CA THR A 282 -25.01 -12.64 -6.91
C THR A 282 -25.95 -12.94 -8.06
N ILE A 283 -25.36 -13.28 -9.21
CA ILE A 283 -26.08 -13.70 -10.41
C ILE A 283 -25.98 -15.21 -10.48
N THR A 284 -27.11 -15.90 -10.59
CA THR A 284 -27.14 -17.35 -10.82
C THR A 284 -27.27 -17.63 -12.31
N MET A 285 -26.39 -18.48 -12.85
CA MET A 285 -26.46 -18.96 -14.23
C MET A 285 -27.17 -20.33 -14.26
N ASP A 286 -28.16 -20.50 -15.13
CA ASP A 286 -28.77 -21.82 -15.44
C ASP A 286 -28.09 -22.48 -16.64
#